data_AF-A0A9D2CU49-F1
#
_entry.id   AF-A0A9D2CU49-F1
#
_cell.length_a   1.000
_cell.length_b   1.000
_cell.length_c   1.000
_cell.angle_alpha   90.00
_cell.angle_beta   90.00
_cell.angle_gamma   90.00
#
_symmetry.space_group_name_H-M   'P 1'
#
loop_
_entity.id
_entity.type
_entity.pdbx_description
1 polymer ?
#
loop_
_entity_poly.entity_id
_entity_poly.type
_entity_poly.pdbx_seq_one_letter_code
_entity_poly.pdbx_strand_id
1 'polypeptide(L)' 'QFGFYAIMYGVCVLSASVAIMNILPFPALDGCKVIFTLIEWVRGKPINRKVENIIHFAGLIVLLALAVILDLVHFLA' A
#
# COMPACT_ATOMS: atom_id res chain seq x y z
N GLN A 1 -31.19 17.40 3.30
CA GLN A 1 -30.81 16.32 4.24
C GLN A 1 -30.07 15.16 3.55
N PHE A 2 -30.47 14.75 2.33
CA PHE A 2 -29.78 13.70 1.54
C PHE A 2 -28.30 13.96 1.21
N GLY A 3 -27.89 15.22 1.02
CA GLY A 3 -26.50 15.56 0.66
C GLY A 3 -25.46 15.18 1.71
N PHE A 4 -25.75 15.35 3.00
CA PHE A 4 -24.81 14.99 4.07
C PHE A 4 -24.62 13.46 4.18
N TYR A 5 -25.72 12.71 4.06
CA TYR A 5 -25.66 11.24 4.04
C TYR A 5 -24.89 10.69 2.83
N ALA A 6 -25.07 11.28 1.65
CA ALA A 6 -24.32 10.89 0.46
C ALA A 6 -22.81 11.13 0.61
N ILE A 7 -22.41 12.27 1.19
CA ILE A 7 -21.00 12.59 1.47
C ILE A 7 -20.43 11.62 2.52
N MET A 8 -21.14 11.39 3.63
CA MET A 8 -20.70 10.44 4.67
C MET A 8 -20.53 9.02 4.12
N TYR A 9 -21.48 8.56 3.29
CA TYR A 9 -21.39 7.27 2.63
C TYR A 9 -20.18 7.20 1.68
N GLY A 10 -19.96 8.22 0.86
CA GLY A 10 -18.80 8.31 -0.03
C GLY A 10 -17.48 8.29 0.75
N VAL A 11 -17.37 9.06 1.84
CA VAL A 11 -16.18 9.09 2.70
C VAL A 11 -15.94 7.73 3.36
N CYS A 12 -16.99 7.03 3.81
CA CYS A 12 -16.87 5.68 4.36
C CYS A 12 -16.36 4.69 3.33
N VAL A 13 -16.92 4.68 2.12
CA VAL A 13 -16.51 3.76 1.06
C VAL A 13 -15.08 4.04 0.60
N LEU A 14 -14.71 5.31 0.43
CA LEU A 14 -13.35 5.70 0.06
C LEU A 14 -12.35 5.34 1.16
N SER A 15 -12.65 5.65 2.43
CA SER A 15 -11.80 5.27 3.56
C SER A 15 -11.61 3.75 3.66
N ALA A 16 -12.68 2.98 3.52
CA ALA A 16 -12.61 1.52 3.53
C ALA A 16 -11.73 0.99 2.38
N SER A 17 -11.89 1.56 1.18
CA SER A 17 -11.11 1.17 0.00
C SER A 17 -9.62 1.46 0.18
N VAL A 18 -9.29 2.65 0.69
CA VAL A 18 -7.91 3.04 0.99
C VAL A 18 -7.34 2.19 2.12
N ALA A 19 -8.11 1.90 3.18
CA ALA A 19 -7.67 1.05 4.28
C ALA A 19 -7.36 -0.38 3.82
N ILE A 20 -8.22 -0.97 2.99
CA ILE A 20 -8.01 -2.30 2.40
C ILE A 20 -6.76 -2.29 1.52
N MET A 21 -6.62 -1.28 0.65
CA MET A 21 -5.41 -1.09 -0.15
C MET A 21 -4.18 -1.04 0.76
N ASN A 22 -4.16 -0.17 1.78
CA ASN A 22 -3.01 0.03 2.66
C ASN A 22 -2.62 -1.21 3.49
N ILE A 23 -3.53 -2.17 3.72
CA ILE A 23 -3.24 -3.43 4.42
C ILE A 23 -2.64 -4.49 3.48
N LEU A 24 -2.81 -4.35 2.16
CA LEU A 24 -2.23 -5.31 1.22
C LEU A 24 -0.70 -5.33 1.35
N PRO A 25 -0.08 -6.52 1.21
CA PRO A 25 1.37 -6.70 1.24
C PRO A 25 2.04 -6.20 -0.06
N PHE A 26 1.70 -4.99 -0.53
CA PHE A 26 2.37 -4.39 -1.67
C PHE A 26 3.64 -3.65 -1.21
N PRO A 27 4.79 -3.92 -1.85
CA PRO A 27 6.00 -3.14 -1.62
C PRO A 27 5.72 -1.66 -1.86
N ALA A 28 6.16 -0.78 -0.94
CA ALA A 28 5.88 0.66 -0.84
C ALA A 28 4.63 1.10 -0.05
N LEU A 29 3.73 0.19 0.29
CA LEU A 29 2.52 0.50 1.05
C LEU A 29 2.72 0.28 2.57
N ASP A 30 1.99 1.01 3.42
CA ASP A 30 2.14 0.94 4.89
C ASP A 30 1.94 -0.49 5.43
N GLY A 31 1.09 -1.31 4.81
CA GLY A 31 0.81 -2.69 5.20
C GLY A 31 2.02 -3.63 5.08
N CYS A 32 2.95 -3.34 4.16
CA CYS A 32 4.18 -4.12 4.05
C CYS A 32 5.03 -3.98 5.32
N LYS A 33 5.10 -2.77 5.87
CA LYS A 33 5.78 -2.47 7.14
C LYS A 33 5.08 -3.11 8.34
N VAL A 34 3.75 -3.17 8.33
CA VAL A 34 2.96 -3.87 9.35
C VAL A 34 3.32 -5.36 9.37
N ILE A 35 3.51 -5.99 8.21
CA ILE A 35 3.92 -7.39 8.11
C ILE A 35 5.35 -7.59 8.63
N PHE A 36 6.29 -6.71 8.28
CA PHE A 36 7.65 -6.78 8.84
C PHE A 36 7.65 -6.65 10.36
N THR A 37 6.84 -5.74 10.90
CA THR A 37 6.70 -5.54 12.36
C THR A 37 6.05 -6.75 13.03
N LEU A 38 5.05 -7.38 12.40
CA LEU A 38 4.45 -8.64 12.86
C LEU A 38 5.47 -9.77 12.88
N ILE A 39 6.30 -9.88 11.84
CA ILE A 39 7.38 -10.88 11.77
C ILE A 39 8.43 -10.60 12.85
N GLU A 40 8.81 -9.34 13.09
CA GLU A 40 9.69 -8.97 14.19
C GLU A 40 9.12 -9.35 15.55
N TRP A 41 7.81 -9.11 15.76
CA TRP A 41 7.12 -9.45 17.00
C TRP A 41 7.12 -10.96 17.26
N VAL A 42 6.88 -11.77 16.22
CA VAL A 42 6.94 -13.24 16.31
C VAL A 42 8.38 -13.73 16.49
N ARG A 43 9.36 -13.12 15.82
CA ARG A 43 10.77 -13.56 15.82
C ARG A 43 11.58 -13.01 17.00
N GLY A 44 11.04 -12.01 17.71
CA GLY A 44 11.68 -11.34 18.86
C GLY A 44 13.00 -10.64 18.55
N LYS A 45 13.37 -10.48 17.27
CA LYS A 45 14.64 -9.88 16.83
C LYS A 45 14.37 -8.78 15.80
N PRO A 46 14.86 -7.55 16.03
CA PRO A 46 14.65 -6.45 15.09
C PRO A 46 15.33 -6.76 13.75
N ILE A 47 14.60 -6.51 12.67
CA ILE A 47 15.12 -6.44 11.32
C ILE A 47 15.89 -5.11 11.20
N ASN A 48 16.99 -5.16 10.45
CA ASN A 48 17.79 -3.97 10.25
C ASN A 48 16.99 -2.93 9.44
N ARG A 49 16.74 -1.75 10.03
CA ARG A 49 16.05 -0.62 9.38
C ARG A 49 16.62 -0.24 8.02
N LYS A 50 17.92 -0.46 7.79
CA LYS A 50 18.53 -0.23 6.46
C LYS A 50 17.94 -1.17 5.40
N VAL A 51 17.72 -2.44 5.77
CA VAL A 51 17.16 -3.46 4.87
C VAL A 51 15.69 -3.18 4.62
N GLU A 52 14.92 -2.82 5.65
CA GLU A 52 13.51 -2.41 5.51
C GLU A 52 13.36 -1.24 4.54
N ASN A 53 14.18 -0.19 4.70
CA ASN A 53 14.13 0.99 3.86
C ASN A 53 14.53 0.70 2.40
N ILE A 54 15.53 -0.16 2.19
CA ILE A 54 15.93 -0.60 0.84
C ILE A 54 14.82 -1.40 0.17
N ILE A 55 14.18 -2.35 0.89
CA ILE A 55 13.08 -3.15 0.36
C ILE A 55 11.88 -2.26 0.03
N HIS A 56 11.54 -1.30 0.89
CA HIS A 56 10.47 -0.35 0.63
C HIS A 56 10.75 0.49 -0.61
N PHE A 57 11.97 1.02 -0.75
CA PHE A 57 12.34 1.87 -1.87
C PHE A 57 12.43 1.10 -3.19
N ALA A 58 13.03 -0.09 -3.17
CA ALA A 58 13.04 -0.99 -4.33
C ALA A 58 11.61 -1.39 -4.73
N GLY A 59 10.78 -1.69 -3.74
CA GLY A 59 9.37 -1.95 -3.91
C GLY A 59 8.60 -0.82 -4.59
N LEU A 60 8.86 0.41 -4.16
CA LEU A 60 8.26 1.62 -4.75
C LEU A 60 8.66 1.79 -6.21
N ILE A 61 9.94 1.62 -6.52
CA ILE A 61 10.44 1.73 -7.90
C ILE A 61 9.78 0.67 -8.78
N VAL A 62 9.68 -0.58 -8.31
CA VAL A 62 9.04 -1.67 -9.05
C VAL A 62 7.55 -1.40 -9.26
N LEU A 63 6.84 -0.93 -8.23
CA LEU A 63 5.41 -0.61 -8.32
C LEU A 63 5.16 0.53 -9.32
N LEU A 64 5.95 1.61 -9.26
CA LEU A 64 5.84 2.73 -10.18
C LEU A 64 6.19 2.33 -11.62
N ALA A 65 7.24 1.53 -11.81
CA ALA A 65 7.60 1.00 -13.13
C ALA A 65 6.49 0.13 -13.70
N LEU A 66 5.92 -0.76 -12.88
CA LEU A 66 4.79 -1.60 -13.27
C LEU A 66 3.57 -0.76 -13.68
N ALA A 67 3.21 0.25 -12.87
CA ALA A 67 2.10 1.15 -13.17
C ALA A 67 2.29 1.84 -14.53
N VAL A 68 3.46 2.43 -14.76
CA VAL A 68 3.77 3.09 -16.04
C VAL A 68 3.75 2.12 -17.22
N ILE A 69 4.28 0.90 -17.05
CA ILE A 69 4.26 -0.12 -18.11
C ILE A 69 2.83 -0.52 -18.44
N LEU A 70 2.00 -0.78 -17.43
CA LEU A 70 0.60 -1.17 -17.62
C LEU A 70 -0.20 -0.07 -18.31
N ASP A 71 -0.06 1.18 -17.85
CA ASP A 71 -0.72 2.34 -18.47
C ASP A 71 -0.25 2.55 -19.90
N LEU A 72 1.06 2.42 -20.16
CA LEU A 72 1.63 2.55 -21.50
C LEU A 72 1.12 1.44 -22.45
N VAL A 73 1.08 0.19 -21.98
CA VAL A 73 0.56 -0.94 -22.76
C VAL A 73 -0.94 -0.75 -23.02
N HIS A 74 -1.71 -0.30 -22.03
CA HIS A 74 -3.13 -0.01 -22.19
C HIS A 74 -3.39 1.13 -23.17
N PHE A 75 -2.51 2.13 -23.22
CA PHE A 75 -2.62 3.23 -24.18
C PHE A 75 -2.24 2.83 -25.62
N LEU A 76 -1.32 1.88 -25.77
CA LEU A 76 -0.85 1.40 -27.07
C LEU A 76 -1.77 0.34 -27.72
N ALA A 77 -2.49 -0.44 -26.90
CA ALA A 77 -3.41 -1.50 -27.33
C ALA A 77 -4.80 -0.94 -27.66
#